data_AF-A0A7Y4TJI1-F1
#
_entry.id   AF-A0A7Y4TJI1-F1
#
_cell.length_a   1.000
_cell.length_b   1.000
_cell.length_c   1.000
_cell.angle_alpha   90.00
_cell.angle_beta   90.00
_cell.angle_gamma   90.00
#
_symmetry.space_group_name_H-M   'P 1'
#
loop_
_entity.id
_entity.type
_entity.pdbx_description
1 polymer ?
#
loop_
_entity_poly.entity_id
_entity_poly.type
_entity_poly.pdbx_seq_one_letter_code
_entity_poly.pdbx_strand_id
1 'polypeptide(L)' 'MLGMLGGILVLVGWIWAIVIAFKTSGALWGILNIIPIQPLIGIVSAAMKKTAWLPVGLMILGVVLSWLGGGFAR' A
#
# COMPACT_ATOMS: atom_id res chain seq x y z
N MET A 1 -1.18 17.38 -11.11
CA MET A 1 -1.64 17.45 -9.71
C MET A 1 -2.21 16.11 -9.23
N LEU A 2 -3.12 15.48 -9.98
CA LEU A 2 -3.66 14.15 -9.67
C LEU A 2 -2.60 13.04 -9.53
N GLY A 3 -1.54 13.08 -10.34
CA GLY A 3 -0.41 12.13 -10.22
C GLY A 3 0.32 12.20 -8.86
N MET A 4 0.46 13.42 -8.33
CA MET A 4 1.13 13.66 -7.05
C MET A 4 0.22 13.27 -5.88
N LEU A 5 -1.09 13.54 -5.98
CA LEU A 5 -2.09 13.06 -5.03
C LEU A 5 -2.18 11.53 -5.00
N GLY A 6 -2.11 10.89 -6.17
CA GLY A 6 -2.04 9.44 -6.29
C GLY A 6 -0.81 8.86 -5.60
N GLY A 7 0.37 9.45 -5.82
CA GLY A 7 1.62 9.03 -5.14
C GLY A 7 1.54 9.16 -3.61
N ILE A 8 0.93 10.24 -3.11
CA ILE A 8 0.72 10.43 -1.66
C ILE A 8 -0.24 9.35 -1.10
N LEU A 9 -1.33 9.04 -1.81
CA LEU A 9 -2.26 7.98 -1.44
C LEU A 9 -1.59 6.60 -1.37
N VAL A 10 -0.70 6.29 -2.31
CA VAL A 10 0.12 5.07 -2.29
C VAL A 10 1.01 5.03 -1.05
N LEU A 11 1.71 6.13 -0.75
CA LEU A 11 2.58 6.23 0.42
C LEU A 11 1.81 6.11 1.74
N VAL A 12 0.63 6.71 1.84
CA VAL A 12 -0.22 6.60 3.03
C VAL A 12 -0.72 5.17 3.21
N GLY A 13 -1.18 4.53 2.13
CA GLY A 13 -1.56 3.12 2.14
C GLY A 13 -0.39 2.21 2.53
N TRP A 14 0.82 2.53 2.05
CA TRP A 14 2.06 1.82 2.40
C TRP A 14 2.34 1.89 3.90
N ILE A 15 2.45 3.10 4.46
CA ILE A 15 2.77 3.30 5.88
C ILE A 15 1.71 2.64 6.76
N TRP A 16 0.44 2.74 6.37
CA TRP A 16 -0.65 2.13 7.12
C TRP A 16 -0.57 0.59 7.10
N ALA A 17 -0.22 -0.02 5.96
CA ALA A 17 0.01 -1.47 5.87
C ALA A 17 1.13 -1.93 6.82
N ILE A 18 2.23 -1.16 6.90
CA ILE A 18 3.34 -1.42 7.83
C ILE A 18 2.85 -1.39 9.28
N VAL A 19 2.10 -0.35 9.67
CA VAL A 19 1.58 -0.19 11.03
C VAL A 19 0.65 -1.35 11.41
N ILE A 20 -0.24 -1.77 10.51
CA ILE A 20 -1.11 -2.93 10.75
C ILE A 20 -0.29 -4.22 10.85
N ALA A 21 0.71 -4.41 10.01
CA ALA A 21 1.58 -5.59 10.06
C ALA A 21 2.31 -5.70 11.41
N PHE A 22 2.87 -4.60 11.92
CA PHE A 22 3.48 -4.56 13.25
C PHE A 22 2.47 -4.84 14.38
N LYS A 23 1.26 -4.28 14.30
CA LYS A 23 0.22 -4.45 15.34
C LYS A 23 -0.41 -5.84 15.37
N THR A 24 -0.53 -6.51 14.22
CA THR A 24 -1.37 -7.73 14.09
C THR A 24 -0.55 -9.01 13.92
N SER A 25 0.68 -8.89 13.41
CA SER A 25 1.47 -10.03 12.94
C SER A 25 2.85 -10.09 13.61
N GLY A 26 3.22 -9.09 14.40
CA GLY A 26 4.51 -9.01 15.08
C GLY A 26 5.61 -8.38 14.21
N ALA A 27 6.77 -8.13 14.84
CA ALA A 27 7.86 -7.36 14.24
C ALA A 27 8.40 -7.95 12.92
N LEU A 28 8.38 -9.28 12.77
CA LEU A 28 8.86 -9.98 11.58
C LEU A 28 8.09 -9.56 10.32
N TRP A 29 6.75 -9.50 10.41
CA TRP A 29 5.88 -9.11 9.31
C TRP A 29 5.91 -7.61 9.00
N GLY A 30 6.17 -6.79 10.02
CA GLY A 30 6.41 -5.36 9.85
C GLY A 30 7.69 -5.09 9.08
N ILE A 31 8.79 -5.78 9.42
CA ILE A 31 10.09 -5.66 8.73
C ILE A 31 9.99 -6.17 7.29
N LEU A 32 9.30 -7.30 7.07
CA LEU A 32 9.03 -7.81 5.72
C LEU A 32 8.22 -6.82 4.86
N ASN A 33 7.36 -6.00 5.48
CA ASN A 33 6.62 -4.94 4.80
C ASN A 33 7.41 -3.64 4.56
N ILE A 34 8.66 -3.54 5.01
CA ILE A 34 9.54 -2.39 4.72
C ILE A 34 10.39 -2.66 3.46
N ILE A 35 10.59 -3.92 3.10
CA ILE A 35 11.42 -4.37 1.96
C ILE A 35 10.64 -4.15 0.65
N PRO A 36 11.29 -3.82 -0.49
CA PRO A 36 10.65 -3.52 -1.80
C PRO A 36 9.71 -4.60 -2.37
N ILE A 37 9.64 -5.80 -1.78
CA ILE A 37 8.69 -6.88 -2.14
C ILE A 37 7.29 -6.63 -1.53
N GLN A 38 7.10 -5.48 -0.87
CA GLN A 38 5.89 -5.12 -0.14
C GLN A 38 4.56 -5.25 -0.89
N PRO A 39 4.40 -4.92 -2.19
CA PRO A 39 3.11 -5.05 -2.86
C PRO A 39 2.57 -6.49 -2.77
N LEU A 40 3.46 -7.49 -2.89
CA LEU A 40 3.11 -8.89 -2.69
C LEU A 40 2.85 -9.22 -1.22
N ILE A 41 3.69 -8.73 -0.30
CA ILE A 41 3.60 -9.05 1.14
C ILE A 41 2.37 -8.41 1.79
N GLY A 42 1.97 -7.21 1.38
CA GLY A 42 0.75 -6.54 1.80
C GLY A 42 -0.51 -7.28 1.36
N ILE A 43 -0.53 -7.80 0.13
CA ILE A 43 -1.63 -8.62 -0.40
C ILE A 43 -1.68 -9.98 0.31
N VAL A 44 -0.54 -10.63 0.53
CA VAL A 44 -0.45 -11.93 1.24
C VAL A 44 -0.85 -11.76 2.71
N SER A 45 -0.43 -10.68 3.38
CA SER A 45 -0.87 -10.32 4.73
C SER A 45 -2.39 -10.09 4.78
N ALA A 46 -2.95 -9.36 3.81
CA ALA A 46 -4.39 -9.11 3.70
C ALA A 46 -5.21 -10.39 3.47
N ALA A 47 -4.71 -11.30 2.64
CA ALA A 47 -5.34 -12.60 2.38
C ALA A 47 -5.26 -13.53 3.60
N MET A 48 -4.10 -13.61 4.27
CA MET A 48 -3.87 -14.54 5.37
C MET A 48 -4.47 -14.11 6.70
N LYS A 49 -4.45 -12.80 7.00
CA LYS A 49 -4.90 -12.28 8.30
C LYS A 49 -6.26 -11.58 8.21
N LYS A 50 -6.90 -11.56 7.03
CA LYS A 50 -8.13 -10.80 6.72
C LYS A 50 -8.07 -9.33 7.17
N THR A 51 -6.87 -8.78 7.30
CA THR A 51 -6.58 -7.47 7.86
C THR A 51 -5.57 -6.78 6.94
N ALA A 52 -5.72 -5.47 6.71
CA ALA A 52 -4.99 -4.67 5.71
C ALA A 52 -5.64 -4.48 4.32
N TRP A 53 -6.90 -4.91 4.11
CA TRP A 53 -7.65 -4.62 2.86
C TRP A 53 -7.85 -3.12 2.59
N LEU A 54 -8.06 -2.31 3.64
CA LEU A 54 -8.18 -0.86 3.54
C LEU A 54 -6.88 -0.17 3.05
N PRO A 55 -5.70 -0.43 3.67
CA PRO A 55 -4.44 0.08 3.15
C PRO A 55 -4.13 -0.39 1.73
N VAL A 56 -4.37 -1.67 1.40
CA VAL A 56 -4.17 -2.21 0.05
C VAL A 56 -5.10 -1.51 -0.96
N GLY A 57 -6.36 -1.26 -0.59
CA GLY A 57 -7.30 -0.50 -1.40
C GLY A 57 -6.83 0.93 -1.66
N LEU A 58 -6.29 1.61 -0.65
CA LEU A 58 -5.70 2.95 -0.80
C LEU A 58 -4.48 2.96 -1.73
N MET A 59 -3.63 1.93 -1.65
CA MET A 59 -2.50 1.78 -2.58
C MET A 59 -2.97 1.58 -4.01
N ILE A 60 -3.94 0.69 -4.25
CA ILE A 60 -4.51 0.47 -5.59
C ILE A 60 -5.14 1.75 -6.13
N LEU A 61 -5.93 2.44 -5.31
CA LEU A 61 -6.62 3.67 -5.70
C LEU A 61 -5.62 4.82 -5.97
N GLY A 62 -4.55 4.90 -5.19
CA GLY A 62 -3.43 5.81 -5.43
C GLY A 62 -2.67 5.50 -6.73
N VAL A 63 -2.47 4.23 -7.07
CA VAL A 63 -1.87 3.81 -8.36
C VAL A 63 -2.79 4.20 -9.52
N VAL A 64 -4.09 3.93 -9.41
CA VAL A 64 -5.08 4.30 -10.44
C VAL A 64 -5.11 5.81 -10.65
N LEU A 65 -5.16 6.61 -9.58
CA LEU A 65 -5.09 8.07 -9.66
C LEU A 65 -3.75 8.57 -10.23
N SER A 66 -2.65 7.88 -9.93
CA SER A 66 -1.34 8.19 -10.49
C SER A 66 -1.29 7.95 -11.99
N TRP A 67 -1.89 6.85 -12.44
CA TRP A 67 -2.00 6.49 -13.85
C TRP A 67 -2.94 7.43 -14.62
N LEU A 68 -4.09 7.79 -14.04
CA LEU A 68 -4.99 8.76 -14.65
C LEU A 68 -4.39 10.17 -14.68
N GLY A 69 -3.63 10.53 -13.64
CA GLY A 69 -2.99 11.83 -13.53
C GLY A 69 -1.67 11.97 -14.32
N GLY A 70 -1.03 10.88 -14.69
CA GLY A 70 0.22 10.84 -15.46
C GLY A 70 0.07 10.33 -16.89
N GLY A 71 -0.93 9.50 -17.18
CA GLY A 71 -1.23 8.94 -18.50
C GLY A 71 -2.01 9.88 -19.41
N PHE A 72 -2.68 10.90 -18.89
CA PHE A 72 -3.31 11.96 -19.70
C PHE A 72 -2.34 13.12 -20.02
N ALA A 73 -1.12 13.10 -19.47
CA ALA A 73 -0.11 14.14 -19.64
C ALA A 73 1.06 13.71 -20.55
N ARG A 74 0.91 12.61 -21.31
CA ARG A 74 1.79 12.22 -22.41
C ARG A 74 1.03 12.28 -23.72
#